data_AF-A0A950U852-F1
#
_entry.id   AF-A0A950U852-F1
#
_cell.length_a   1.000
_cell.length_b   1.000
_cell.length_c   1.000
_cell.angle_alpha   90.00
_cell.angle_beta   90.00
_cell.angle_gamma   90.00
#
_symmetry.space_group_name_H-M   'P 1'
#
loop_
_entity.id
_entity.type
_entity.pdbx_description
1 polymer ?
#
loop_
_entity_poly.entity_id
_entity_poly.type
_entity_poly.pdbx_seq_one_letter_code
_entity_poly.pdbx_strand_id
1 'polypeptide(L)'
;MVGSQRLTSELDAPDRPNESRRGHLRVFLGMAAGVGKTYRMLQEGHADQEAGRDVVIGLLETHGRADITRLADGLPVLLRRRVEYRGTELEEMDL
;
A
#
# COMPACT_ATOMS: atom_id res chain seq x y z
N MET A 1 -28.69 14.82 12.47
CA MET A 1 -27.25 15.15 12.42
C MET A 1 -26.56 14.33 13.51
N VAL A 2 -26.14 13.11 13.20
CA VAL A 2 -25.46 12.22 14.17
C VAL A 2 -23.98 12.29 13.86
N GLY A 3 -23.21 12.86 14.78
CA GLY A 3 -21.77 12.96 14.70
C GLY A 3 -21.14 11.57 14.77
N SER A 4 -20.50 11.16 13.67
CA SER A 4 -19.60 10.01 13.65
C SER A 4 -18.22 10.50 14.10
N GLN A 5 -18.00 10.50 15.41
CA GLN A 5 -16.68 10.68 16.01
C GLN A 5 -16.20 9.31 16.53
N ARG A 6 -14.93 8.99 16.20
CA ARG A 6 -14.06 7.93 16.75
C ARG A 6 -14.17 6.53 16.15
N LEU A 7 -13.50 6.32 15.01
CA LEU A 7 -12.93 5.01 14.63
C LEU A 7 -11.53 5.10 14.01
N THR A 8 -10.92 6.29 13.88
CA THR A 8 -9.61 6.46 13.21
C THR A 8 -8.41 6.43 14.15
N SER A 9 -8.58 6.57 15.48
CA SER A 9 -7.46 6.87 16.37
C SER A 9 -6.50 5.72 16.69
N GLU A 10 -6.83 4.47 16.37
CA GLU A 10 -5.92 3.33 16.60
C GLU A 10 -5.10 2.93 15.37
N LEU A 11 -5.50 3.37 14.17
CA LEU A 11 -4.81 3.04 12.91
C LEU A 11 -3.64 4.00 12.59
N ASP A 12 -3.62 5.17 13.23
CA ASP A 12 -2.59 6.22 13.07
C ASP A 12 -1.55 6.20 14.21
N ALA A 13 -1.52 5.16 15.04
CA ALA A 13 -0.56 5.09 16.12
C ALA A 13 0.86 5.14 15.52
N PRO A 14 1.69 6.17 15.86
CA PRO A 14 3.04 6.25 15.37
C PRO A 14 3.81 5.01 15.81
N ASP A 15 4.69 4.55 14.92
CA ASP A 15 5.57 3.41 15.12
C ASP A 15 6.25 3.55 16.50
N ARG A 16 5.87 2.69 17.45
CA ARG A 16 6.37 2.80 18.83
C ARG A 16 7.79 2.22 18.83
N PRO A 17 8.83 3.03 19.05
CA PRO A 17 10.19 2.53 18.99
C PRO A 17 10.48 1.84 20.33
N ASN A 18 10.17 0.55 20.43
CA ASN A 18 10.91 -0.47 21.18
C ASN A 18 10.02 -1.72 21.40
N GLU A 19 10.16 -2.71 20.51
CA GLU A 19 10.31 -4.13 20.84
C GLU A 19 10.60 -4.91 19.53
N SER A 20 11.87 -5.22 19.29
CA SER A 20 12.44 -5.91 18.12
C SER A 20 12.39 -5.15 16.79
N ARG A 21 13.47 -5.30 16.00
CA ARG A 21 13.73 -4.71 14.68
C ARG A 21 12.82 -5.28 13.57
N ARG A 22 11.56 -5.57 13.90
CA ARG A 22 10.62 -6.32 13.06
C ARG A 22 9.67 -5.33 12.38
N GLY A 23 9.53 -5.46 11.07
CA GLY A 23 8.58 -4.65 10.31
C GLY A 23 7.14 -4.92 10.73
N HIS A 24 6.29 -3.90 10.54
CA HIS A 24 4.86 -3.98 10.77
C HIS A 24 4.12 -4.20 9.45
N LEU A 25 3.16 -5.13 9.44
CA LEU A 25 2.25 -5.32 8.31
C LEU A 25 0.96 -4.56 8.56
N ARG A 26 0.68 -3.56 7.71
CA ARG A 26 -0.61 -2.87 7.68
C ARG A 26 -1.47 -3.44 6.56
N VAL A 27 -2.71 -3.83 6.88
CA VAL A 27 -3.65 -4.41 5.91
C VAL A 27 -4.87 -3.51 5.75
N PHE A 28 -5.11 -3.04 4.52
CA PHE A 28 -6.32 -2.30 4.16
C PHE A 28 -7.41 -3.30 3.72
N LEU A 29 -8.29 -3.68 4.64
CA LEU A 29 -9.37 -4.63 4.38
C LEU A 29 -10.65 -3.93 3.87
N GLY A 30 -11.40 -4.58 2.99
CA GLY A 30 -12.65 -4.03 2.46
C GLY A 30 -13.53 -5.11 1.81
N MET A 31 -14.82 -5.05 2.10
CA MET A 31 -15.81 -6.11 1.88
C MET A 31 -16.32 -6.25 0.45
N ALA A 32 -15.87 -5.40 -0.49
CA ALA A 32 -16.23 -5.50 -1.90
C ALA A 32 -15.09 -5.01 -2.82
N ALA A 33 -15.23 -5.28 -4.12
CA ALA A 33 -14.39 -4.70 -5.16
C ALA A 33 -14.69 -3.19 -5.28
N GLY A 34 -13.67 -2.40 -5.63
CA GLY A 34 -13.84 -0.95 -5.84
C GLY A 34 -13.98 -0.09 -4.58
N VAL A 35 -14.05 -0.67 -3.37
CA VAL A 35 -14.21 0.08 -2.10
C VAL A 35 -13.03 0.97 -1.70
N GLY A 36 -12.00 1.10 -2.54
CA GLY A 36 -10.92 2.06 -2.35
C GLY A 36 -9.69 1.56 -1.59
N LYS A 37 -9.53 0.24 -1.36
CA LYS A 37 -8.36 -0.33 -0.66
C LYS A 37 -7.03 0.17 -1.22
N THR A 38 -6.81 -0.02 -2.52
CA THR A 38 -5.60 0.41 -3.23
C THR A 38 -5.44 1.93 -3.23
N TYR A 39 -6.54 2.66 -3.37
CA TYR A 39 -6.52 4.11 -3.37
C TYR A 39 -6.02 4.66 -2.02
N ARG A 40 -6.60 4.19 -0.92
CA ARG A 40 -6.17 4.58 0.44
C ARG A 40 -4.73 4.16 0.74
N MET A 41 -4.34 2.96 0.30
CA MET A 41 -2.96 2.49 0.44
C MET A 41 -1.96 3.42 -0.25
N LEU A 42 -2.25 3.88 -1.47
CA LEU A 42 -1.37 4.82 -2.18
C LEU A 42 -1.36 6.22 -1.55
N GLN A 43 -2.50 6.70 -1.04
CA GLN A 43 -2.54 7.97 -0.29
C GLN A 43 -1.66 7.93 0.96
N GLU A 44 -1.69 6.83 1.70
CA GLU A 44 -0.80 6.63 2.85
C GLU A 44 0.66 6.60 2.40
N GLY A 45 0.98 5.91 1.30
CA GLY A 45 2.33 5.89 0.74
C GLY A 45 2.87 7.30 0.43
N HIS A 46 2.03 8.19 -0.12
CA HIS A 46 2.41 9.59 -0.33
C HIS A 46 2.61 10.34 0.98
N ALA A 47 1.70 10.20 1.95
CA ALA A 47 1.85 10.83 3.26
C ALA A 47 3.13 10.36 3.99
N ASP A 48 3.47 9.08 3.85
CA ASP A 48 4.68 8.45 4.39
C ASP A 48 5.93 9.04 3.74
N GLN A 49 5.94 9.19 2.41
CA GLN A 49 7.02 9.80 1.64
C GLN A 49 7.19 11.29 1.97
N GLU A 50 6.09 12.04 2.09
CA GLU A 50 6.08 13.45 2.51
C GLU A 50 6.61 13.62 3.95
N ALA A 51 6.37 12.64 4.82
CA ALA A 51 6.93 12.58 6.17
C ALA A 51 8.42 12.15 6.19
N GLY A 52 9.04 11.92 5.03
CA GLY A 52 10.45 11.59 4.89
C GLY A 52 10.79 10.11 5.10
N ARG A 53 9.80 9.21 5.07
CA ARG A 53 10.06 7.76 5.08
C ARG A 53 10.46 7.28 3.69
N ASP A 54 11.31 6.26 3.65
CA ASP A 54 11.67 5.57 2.42
C ASP A 54 10.51 4.65 2.01
N VAL A 55 9.87 4.98 0.89
CA VAL A 55 8.65 4.33 0.40
C VAL A 55 8.89 3.81 -1.00
N VAL A 56 8.48 2.57 -1.24
CA VAL A 56 8.54 1.96 -2.57
C VAL A 56 7.34 1.05 -2.80
N ILE A 57 6.81 1.08 -4.02
CA ILE A 57 5.82 0.13 -4.50
C ILE A 57 6.55 -1.13 -4.96
N GLY A 58 6.36 -2.23 -4.23
CA GLY A 58 6.85 -3.55 -4.64
C GLY A 58 5.98 -4.22 -5.71
N LEU A 59 4.65 -4.06 -5.60
CA LEU A 59 3.68 -4.58 -6.55
C LEU A 59 2.41 -3.71 -6.55
N LEU A 60 1.89 -3.39 -7.73
CA LEU A 60 0.64 -2.67 -7.90
C LEU A 60 -0.19 -3.28 -9.02
N GLU A 61 -1.37 -3.79 -8.68
CA GLU A 61 -2.38 -4.21 -9.64
C GLU A 61 -3.44 -3.12 -9.77
N THR A 62 -3.50 -2.49 -10.95
CA THR A 62 -4.46 -1.40 -11.21
C THR A 62 -5.79 -1.91 -11.76
N HIS A 63 -5.83 -3.13 -12.31
CA HIS A 63 -6.98 -3.69 -13.03
C HIS A 63 -7.59 -2.72 -14.06
N GLY A 64 -6.76 -1.95 -14.77
CA GLY A 64 -7.19 -1.00 -15.81
C GLY A 64 -7.69 0.35 -15.28
N ARG A 65 -7.61 0.60 -13.97
CA ARG A 65 -8.03 1.85 -13.35
C ARG A 65 -6.98 2.95 -13.53
N ALA A 66 -7.19 3.83 -14.50
CA ALA A 66 -6.27 4.92 -14.81
C ALA A 66 -6.07 5.94 -13.66
N ASP A 67 -7.06 6.08 -12.77
CA ASP A 67 -6.93 6.89 -11.56
C ASP A 67 -5.95 6.30 -10.54
N ILE A 68 -5.88 4.97 -10.45
CA ILE A 68 -4.90 4.28 -9.61
C ILE A 68 -3.49 4.42 -10.20
N THR A 69 -3.33 4.28 -11.52
CA THR A 69 -2.03 4.52 -12.18
C THR A 69 -1.54 5.95 -11.90
N ARG A 70 -2.40 6.96 -12.09
CA ARG A 70 -2.05 8.36 -11.82
C ARG A 70 -1.73 8.64 -10.35
N LEU A 71 -2.41 7.97 -9.43
CA LEU A 71 -2.13 8.13 -8.01
C LEU A 71 -0.81 7.47 -7.61
N ALA A 72 -0.37 6.43 -8.33
CA ALA A 72 0.92 5.80 -8.09
C ALA A 72 2.10 6.67 -8.59
N ASP A 73 1.85 7.57 -9.56
CA ASP A 73 2.87 8.51 -10.02
C ASP A 73 3.44 9.31 -8.84
N GLY A 74 4.77 9.39 -8.77
CA GLY A 74 5.50 10.07 -7.68
C GLY A 74 5.98 9.16 -6.55
N LEU A 75 5.47 7.92 -6.47
CA LEU A 75 6.05 6.89 -5.60
C LEU A 75 7.06 6.04 -6.39
N PRO A 76 8.28 5.78 -5.87
CA PRO A 76 9.22 4.85 -6.48
C PRO A 76 8.61 3.45 -6.65
N VAL A 77 8.95 2.75 -7.73
CA VAL A 77 8.47 1.40 -8.04
C VAL A 77 9.66 0.47 -8.24
N LEU A 78 9.65 -0.70 -7.60
CA LEU A 78 10.66 -1.74 -7.84
C LEU A 78 10.45 -2.39 -9.21
N LEU A 79 11.56 -2.75 -9.86
CA LEU A 79 11.50 -3.57 -11.05
C LEU A 79 10.87 -4.93 -10.70
N ARG A 80 10.00 -5.41 -11.60
CA ARG A 80 9.36 -6.70 -11.43
C ARG A 80 10.22 -7.78 -12.07
N ARG A 81 10.37 -8.90 -11.36
CA ARG A 81 11.02 -10.09 -11.88
C ARG A 81 9.96 -11.01 -12.49
N ARG A 82 10.25 -11.56 -13.67
CA ARG A 82 9.47 -12.64 -14.26
C ARG A 82 10.01 -13.99 -13.80
N VAL A 83 9.12 -14.85 -13.34
CA VAL A 83 9.46 -16.18 -12.84
C VAL A 83 8.49 -17.18 -13.44
N GLU A 84 9.04 -18.28 -13.96
CA GLU A 84 8.22 -19.42 -14.39
C GLU A 84 7.94 -20.31 -13.18
N TYR A 85 6.67 -20.45 -12.81
CA TYR A 85 6.23 -21.29 -11.72
C TYR A 85 5.13 -22.23 -12.17
N ARG A 86 5.43 -23.54 -12.14
CA ARG A 86 4.49 -24.61 -12.54
C ARG A 86 3.88 -24.41 -13.94
N GLY A 87 4.69 -23.92 -14.88
CA GLY A 87 4.27 -23.66 -16.26
C GLY A 87 3.47 -22.36 -16.46
N THR A 88 3.39 -21.51 -15.43
CA THR A 88 2.79 -20.17 -15.52
C THR A 88 3.86 -19.11 -15.30
N GLU A 89 3.92 -18.11 -16.17
CA GLU A 89 4.75 -16.92 -15.94
C GLU A 89 4.07 -16.01 -14.91
N LEU A 90 4.78 -15.72 -13.83
CA LEU A 90 4.39 -14.80 -12.77
C LEU A 90 5.32 -13.60 -12.78
N GLU A 91 4.76 -12.43 -12.41
CA GLU A 91 5.54 -11.22 -12.21
C GLU A 91 5.52 -10.85 -10.73
N GLU A 92 6.68 -10.96 -10.09
CA GLU A 92 6.90 -10.78 -8.66
C GLU A 92 7.85 -9.59 -8.39
N MET A 93 7.98 -9.20 -7.12
CA MET A 93 8.94 -8.19 -6.70
C MET A 93 10.38 -8.72 -6.85
N ASP A 94 11.29 -7.92 -7.40
CA ASP A 94 12.71 -8.24 -7.46
C ASP A 94 13.37 -7.90 -6.11
N LEU A 95 13.55 -8.93 -5.27
CA LEU A 95 14.14 -8.87 -3.92
C LEU A 95 15.55 -9.44 -3.85
#